data_AF-A0A6L5ZM25-F1
#
_entry.id   AF-A0A6L5ZM25-F1
#
_cell.length_a   1.000
_cell.length_b   1.000
_cell.length_c   1.000
_cell.angle_alpha   90.00
_cell.angle_beta   90.00
_cell.angle_gamma   90.00
#
_symmetry.space_group_name_H-M   'P 1'
#
loop_
_entity.id
_entity.type
_entity.pdbx_description
1 polymer ?
#
loop_
_entity_poly.entity_id
_entity_poly.type
_entity_poly.pdbx_seq_one_letter_code
_entity_poly.pdbx_strand_id
1 'polypeptide(L)'
;MIDLRLLLPAGAAWLGAVVVVASANSVPQLVERHQHALIFLLIAGTFLVPTWLFAARIGRHRADLIRTGAFGLAIGVVAASWQILSLTAQPLAGWVDAGATSTVHGIVIGDAQRQTSRGQVIWQSATSNQIRVNATQIEARGKVIVSGLPIIIRIPGSEGLPPSGTQIKVIGRLAAPWLPDTAAQLSVSGADQIEIIGDAGPIDQFATSM
;
A
#
# COMPACT_ATOMS: atom_id res chain seq x y z
N MET A 1 -2.54 -33.34 18.76
CA MET A 1 -1.65 -33.69 17.63
C MET A 1 -1.83 -32.64 16.55
N ILE A 2 -0.78 -31.97 16.12
CA ILE A 2 -0.89 -30.98 15.03
C ILE A 2 -0.77 -31.72 13.69
N ASP A 3 -1.71 -31.51 12.78
CA ASP A 3 -1.72 -32.17 11.48
C ASP A 3 -0.65 -31.55 10.55
N LEU A 4 0.41 -32.31 10.28
CA LEU A 4 1.52 -31.93 9.42
C LEU A 4 1.05 -31.58 8.00
N ARG A 5 -0.07 -32.16 7.55
CA ARG A 5 -0.65 -31.92 6.22
C ARG A 5 -1.21 -30.51 6.06
N LEU A 6 -1.55 -29.84 7.16
CA LEU A 6 -2.03 -28.46 7.17
C LEU A 6 -0.91 -27.48 7.48
N LEU A 7 -0.01 -27.83 8.40
CA LEU A 7 1.13 -26.97 8.76
C LEU A 7 2.10 -26.76 7.60
N LEU A 8 2.39 -27.81 6.83
CA LEU A 8 3.38 -27.75 5.76
C LEU A 8 3.00 -26.77 4.64
N PRO A 9 1.79 -26.82 4.04
CA PRO A 9 1.39 -25.85 3.04
C PRO A 9 1.24 -24.43 3.62
N ALA A 10 0.74 -24.30 4.86
CA ALA A 10 0.59 -22.99 5.51
C ALA A 10 1.96 -22.33 5.79
N GLY A 11 2.92 -23.07 6.32
CA GLY A 11 4.28 -22.60 6.56
C GLY A 11 5.00 -22.27 5.25
N ALA A 12 4.81 -23.10 4.22
CA ALA A 12 5.35 -22.83 2.90
C ALA A 12 4.77 -21.55 2.27
N ALA A 13 3.47 -21.29 2.44
CA ALA A 13 2.84 -20.06 1.99
C ALA A 13 3.41 -18.82 2.70
N TRP A 14 3.60 -18.88 4.02
CA TRP A 14 4.27 -17.81 4.75
C TRP A 14 5.70 -17.57 4.27
N LEU A 15 6.47 -18.63 4.04
CA LEU A 15 7.83 -18.50 3.50
C LEU A 15 7.82 -17.84 2.12
N GLY A 16 6.92 -18.26 1.22
CA GLY A 16 6.75 -17.64 -0.09
C GLY A 16 6.41 -16.15 -0.01
N ALA A 17 5.47 -15.79 0.86
CA ALA A 17 5.09 -14.40 1.08
C ALA A 17 6.23 -13.55 1.67
N VAL A 18 6.95 -14.07 2.67
CA VAL A 18 8.07 -13.38 3.31
C VAL A 18 9.19 -13.09 2.32
N VAL A 19 9.55 -14.05 1.46
CA VAL A 19 10.59 -13.84 0.44
C VAL A 19 10.21 -12.68 -0.49
N VAL A 20 8.97 -12.66 -0.98
CA VAL A 20 8.48 -11.59 -1.86
C VAL A 20 8.47 -10.25 -1.14
N VAL A 21 7.90 -10.16 0.06
CA VAL A 21 7.82 -8.90 0.82
C VAL A 21 9.21 -8.38 1.20
N ALA A 22 10.11 -9.26 1.66
CA ALA A 22 11.48 -8.88 2.00
C ALA A 22 12.26 -8.36 0.78
N SER A 23 12.09 -9.02 -0.37
CA SER A 23 12.71 -8.59 -1.63
C SER A 23 12.13 -7.27 -2.16
N ALA A 24 10.84 -7.01 -1.97
CA ALA A 24 10.24 -5.74 -2.36
C ALA A 24 10.69 -4.60 -1.45
N ASN A 25 10.85 -4.87 -0.15
CA ASN A 25 11.30 -3.88 0.83
C ASN A 25 12.77 -3.47 0.65
N SER A 26 13.62 -4.31 0.04
CA SER A 26 15.00 -3.94 -0.25
C SER A 26 15.14 -2.97 -1.44
N VAL A 27 14.10 -2.82 -2.25
CA VAL A 27 14.07 -1.93 -3.42
C VAL A 27 13.44 -0.61 -3.01
N PRO A 28 14.07 0.56 -3.21
CA PRO A 28 13.51 1.83 -2.78
C PRO A 28 12.40 2.35 -3.71
N GLN A 29 12.50 2.10 -5.02
CA GLN A 29 11.58 2.64 -6.03
C GLN A 29 10.34 1.75 -6.21
N LEU A 30 9.15 2.34 -6.26
CA LEU A 30 7.88 1.63 -6.44
C LEU A 30 7.76 0.98 -7.82
N VAL A 31 8.27 1.63 -8.88
CA VAL A 31 8.28 1.04 -10.24
C VAL A 31 9.13 -0.23 -10.28
N GLU A 32 10.30 -0.20 -9.67
CA GLU A 32 11.16 -1.38 -9.60
C GLU A 32 10.53 -2.48 -8.73
N ARG A 33 9.86 -2.14 -7.62
CA ARG A 33 9.07 -3.10 -6.83
C ARG A 33 7.98 -3.79 -7.64
N HIS A 34 7.29 -3.04 -8.50
CA HIS A 34 6.29 -3.58 -9.42
C HIS A 34 6.90 -4.65 -10.35
N GLN A 35 8.04 -4.34 -10.95
CA GLN A 35 8.75 -5.25 -11.85
C GLN A 35 9.22 -6.51 -11.12
N HIS A 36 9.77 -6.38 -9.91
CA HIS A 36 10.16 -7.53 -9.09
C HIS A 36 8.97 -8.44 -8.77
N ALA A 37 7.81 -7.88 -8.40
CA ALA A 37 6.61 -8.66 -8.13
C ALA A 37 6.14 -9.46 -9.37
N LEU A 38 6.22 -8.87 -10.57
CA LEU A 38 5.94 -9.60 -11.83
C LEU A 38 6.93 -10.75 -12.06
N ILE A 39 8.22 -10.53 -11.80
CA ILE A 39 9.25 -11.57 -11.93
C ILE A 39 8.97 -12.73 -10.97
N PHE A 40 8.64 -12.45 -9.71
CA PHE A 40 8.31 -13.49 -8.73
C PHE A 40 7.07 -14.31 -9.12
N LEU A 41 6.05 -13.67 -9.70
CA LEU A 41 4.89 -14.38 -10.25
C LEU A 41 5.28 -15.33 -11.40
N LEU A 42 6.12 -14.87 -12.33
CA LEU A 42 6.60 -15.69 -13.44
C LEU A 42 7.43 -16.87 -12.94
N ILE A 43 8.31 -16.64 -11.95
CA ILE A 43 9.10 -17.69 -11.30
C ILE A 43 8.18 -18.71 -10.65
N ALA A 44 7.20 -18.28 -9.83
CA ALA A 44 6.27 -19.20 -9.18
C ALA A 44 5.52 -20.10 -10.18
N GLY A 45 5.04 -19.52 -11.28
CA GLY A 45 4.39 -20.28 -12.35
C GLY A 45 5.34 -21.27 -13.05
N THR A 46 6.56 -20.83 -13.34
CA THR A 46 7.56 -21.63 -14.08
C THR A 46 8.09 -22.79 -13.25
N PHE A 47 8.22 -22.64 -11.93
CA PHE A 47 8.77 -23.68 -11.05
C PHE A 47 7.71 -24.69 -10.56
N LEU A 48 6.42 -24.36 -10.62
CA LEU A 48 5.33 -25.29 -10.24
C LEU A 48 5.28 -26.54 -11.13
N VAL A 49 5.33 -26.36 -12.44
CA VAL A 49 5.26 -27.45 -13.44
C VAL A 49 6.40 -28.47 -13.29
N PRO A 50 7.69 -28.08 -13.29
CA PRO A 50 8.79 -29.03 -13.10
C PRO A 50 8.75 -29.69 -11.71
N THR A 51 8.32 -28.98 -10.66
CA THR A 51 8.15 -29.58 -9.34
C THR A 51 7.08 -30.67 -9.34
N TRP A 52 5.98 -30.48 -10.08
CA TRP A 52 4.91 -31.45 -10.20
C TRP A 52 5.35 -32.73 -10.94
N LEU A 53 6.14 -32.56 -12.00
CA LEU A 53 6.72 -33.62 -12.82
C LEU A 53 7.82 -34.39 -12.07
N PHE A 54 8.69 -33.68 -11.35
CA PHE A 54 9.80 -34.27 -10.58
C PHE A 54 9.29 -35.03 -9.36
N ALA A 55 8.31 -34.47 -8.63
CA ALA A 55 7.70 -35.11 -7.47
C ALA A 55 7.13 -36.50 -7.81
N ALA A 56 6.57 -36.68 -9.02
CA ALA A 56 6.03 -37.95 -9.46
C ALA A 56 7.05 -39.11 -9.46
N ARG A 57 8.36 -38.80 -9.51
CA ARG A 57 9.45 -39.78 -9.57
C ARG A 57 9.89 -40.32 -8.21
N ILE A 58 9.44 -39.74 -7.10
CA ILE A 58 9.99 -39.98 -5.74
C ILE A 58 9.04 -40.85 -4.88
N GLY A 59 8.01 -41.44 -5.48
CA GLY A 59 7.00 -42.27 -4.82
C GLY A 59 5.83 -41.45 -4.24
N ARG A 60 4.63 -42.06 -4.23
CA ARG A 60 3.34 -41.35 -4.00
C ARG A 60 3.32 -40.47 -2.74
N HIS A 61 3.74 -41.01 -1.60
CA HIS A 61 3.64 -40.29 -0.32
C HIS A 61 4.57 -39.07 -0.24
N ARG A 62 5.79 -39.18 -0.80
CA ARG A 62 6.75 -38.06 -0.86
C ARG A 62 6.35 -37.05 -1.93
N ALA A 63 5.78 -37.52 -3.05
CA ALA A 63 5.27 -36.68 -4.10
C ALA A 63 4.18 -35.74 -3.60
N ASP A 64 3.24 -36.24 -2.80
CA ASP A 64 2.13 -35.46 -2.28
C ASP A 64 2.60 -34.38 -1.30
N LEU A 65 3.56 -34.69 -0.41
CA LEU A 65 4.17 -33.71 0.49
C LEU A 65 4.93 -32.61 -0.25
N ILE A 66 5.71 -32.97 -1.28
CA ILE A 66 6.45 -32.00 -2.11
C ILE A 66 5.48 -31.10 -2.87
N ARG A 67 4.43 -31.67 -3.48
CA ARG A 67 3.42 -30.91 -4.23
C ARG A 67 2.65 -29.96 -3.34
N THR A 68 2.19 -30.41 -2.18
CA THR A 68 1.46 -29.57 -1.22
C THR A 68 2.31 -28.43 -0.69
N GLY A 69 3.58 -28.67 -0.36
CA GLY A 69 4.52 -27.62 0.03
C GLY A 69 4.79 -26.62 -1.09
N ALA A 70 5.08 -27.10 -2.30
CA ALA A 70 5.34 -26.24 -3.45
C ALA A 70 4.12 -25.39 -3.83
N PHE A 71 2.92 -25.96 -3.75
CA PHE A 71 1.67 -25.25 -3.98
C PHE A 71 1.42 -24.17 -2.92
N GLY A 72 1.65 -24.50 -1.63
CA GLY A 72 1.59 -23.53 -0.54
C GLY A 72 2.52 -22.35 -0.78
N LEU A 73 3.79 -22.63 -1.11
CA LEU A 73 4.79 -21.60 -1.43
C LEU A 73 4.33 -20.72 -2.61
N ALA A 74 3.85 -21.33 -3.68
CA ALA A 74 3.37 -20.60 -4.85
C ALA A 74 2.18 -19.69 -4.52
N ILE A 75 1.21 -20.15 -3.72
CA ILE A 75 0.10 -19.30 -3.24
C ILE A 75 0.64 -18.11 -2.44
N GLY A 76 1.59 -18.35 -1.54
CA GLY A 76 2.23 -17.29 -0.75
C GLY A 76 2.88 -16.22 -1.63
N VAL A 77 3.65 -16.66 -2.63
CA VAL A 77 4.28 -15.77 -3.62
C VAL A 77 3.23 -15.00 -4.41
N VAL A 78 2.18 -15.67 -4.89
CA VAL A 78 1.11 -15.04 -5.67
C VAL A 78 0.37 -13.99 -4.85
N ALA A 79 -0.04 -14.32 -3.62
CA ALA A 79 -0.77 -13.40 -2.75
C ALA A 79 0.06 -12.15 -2.40
N ALA A 80 1.32 -12.33 -2.02
CA ALA A 80 2.21 -11.21 -1.71
C ALA A 80 2.53 -10.37 -2.94
N SER A 81 2.79 -11.00 -4.09
CA SER A 81 3.07 -10.28 -5.34
C SER A 81 1.84 -9.50 -5.79
N TRP A 82 0.64 -10.08 -5.69
CA TRP A 82 -0.61 -9.40 -6.01
C TRP A 82 -0.82 -8.16 -5.15
N GLN A 83 -0.57 -8.27 -3.85
CA GLN A 83 -0.64 -7.12 -2.93
C GLN A 83 0.36 -6.02 -3.30
N ILE A 84 1.59 -6.37 -3.71
CA ILE A 84 2.57 -5.37 -4.16
C ILE A 84 2.11 -4.72 -5.47
N LEU A 85 1.62 -5.49 -6.42
CA LEU A 85 1.16 -4.98 -7.72
C LEU A 85 -0.01 -4.01 -7.58
N SER A 86 -0.94 -4.28 -6.67
CA SER A 86 -2.06 -3.37 -6.41
C SER A 86 -1.59 -2.03 -5.81
N LEU A 87 -0.55 -2.06 -4.97
CA LEU A 87 0.06 -0.87 -4.36
C LEU A 87 1.02 -0.11 -5.29
N THR A 88 1.51 -0.76 -6.36
CA THR A 88 2.52 -0.22 -7.28
C THR A 88 1.99 -0.04 -8.70
N ALA A 89 0.67 0.08 -8.86
CA ALA A 89 0.04 0.21 -10.17
C ALA A 89 0.55 1.45 -10.94
N GLN A 90 0.77 1.27 -12.24
CA GLN A 90 1.11 2.37 -13.15
C GLN A 90 -0.16 3.14 -13.58
N PRO A 91 -0.09 4.47 -13.80
CA PRO A 91 1.11 5.31 -13.79
C PRO A 91 1.49 5.87 -12.40
N LEU A 92 0.72 5.55 -11.36
CA LEU A 92 0.84 6.14 -10.02
C LEU A 92 2.19 5.88 -9.36
N ALA A 93 2.72 4.65 -9.45
CA ALA A 93 4.04 4.32 -8.93
C ALA A 93 5.15 5.20 -9.55
N GLY A 94 5.09 5.45 -10.86
CA GLY A 94 6.05 6.33 -11.53
C GLY A 94 5.92 7.79 -11.11
N TRP A 95 4.72 8.26 -10.76
CA TRP A 95 4.53 9.62 -10.24
C TRP A 95 5.09 9.80 -8.83
N VAL A 96 4.89 8.79 -7.98
CA VAL A 96 5.43 8.76 -6.62
C VAL A 96 6.95 8.74 -6.65
N ASP A 97 7.56 7.87 -7.44
CA ASP A 97 9.03 7.78 -7.54
C ASP A 97 9.66 9.07 -8.09
N ALA A 98 8.96 9.76 -8.98
CA ALA A 98 9.40 11.04 -9.50
C ALA A 98 9.07 12.24 -8.57
N GLY A 99 8.40 12.00 -7.43
CA GLY A 99 7.93 13.05 -6.52
C GLY A 99 7.06 14.10 -7.22
N ALA A 100 6.20 13.64 -8.13
CA ALA A 100 5.41 14.50 -9.01
C ALA A 100 4.39 15.32 -8.20
N THR A 101 4.23 16.58 -8.60
CA THR A 101 3.11 17.40 -8.12
C THR A 101 1.81 16.86 -8.70
N SER A 102 0.85 16.59 -7.83
CA SER A 102 -0.46 16.06 -8.17
C SER A 102 -1.57 16.89 -7.55
N THR A 103 -2.70 16.90 -8.21
CA THR A 103 -3.97 17.35 -7.64
C THR A 103 -4.76 16.11 -7.20
N VAL A 104 -5.06 16.02 -5.91
CA VAL A 104 -5.83 14.94 -5.31
C VAL A 104 -7.19 15.47 -4.92
N HIS A 105 -8.25 14.83 -5.42
CA HIS A 105 -9.62 15.05 -4.99
C HIS A 105 -10.05 13.88 -4.12
N GLY A 106 -10.77 14.16 -3.04
CA GLY A 106 -11.24 13.11 -2.16
C GLY A 106 -12.12 13.60 -1.02
N ILE A 107 -12.55 12.65 -0.20
CA ILE A 107 -13.36 12.89 0.98
C ILE A 107 -12.50 12.65 2.21
N VAL A 108 -12.49 13.61 3.15
CA VAL A 108 -11.79 13.46 4.43
C VAL A 108 -12.46 12.35 5.24
N ILE A 109 -11.68 11.39 5.72
CA ILE A 109 -12.16 10.30 6.57
C ILE A 109 -11.52 10.41 7.95
N GLY A 110 -12.35 10.59 8.97
CA GLY A 110 -11.94 10.60 10.37
C GLY A 110 -11.20 11.86 10.77
N ASP A 111 -10.76 11.87 12.02
CA ASP A 111 -10.22 13.08 12.64
C ASP A 111 -8.78 13.35 12.23
N ALA A 112 -8.45 14.64 12.14
CA ALA A 112 -7.10 15.08 11.91
C ALA A 112 -6.20 14.72 13.10
N GLN A 113 -5.07 14.08 12.80
CA GLN A 113 -4.09 13.70 13.80
C GLN A 113 -2.90 14.65 13.77
N ARG A 114 -2.60 15.28 14.91
CA ARG A 114 -1.39 16.08 15.06
C ARG A 114 -0.19 15.15 15.20
N GLN A 115 0.75 15.24 14.26
CA GLN A 115 2.04 14.56 14.34
C GLN A 115 3.15 15.54 14.69
N THR A 116 3.91 15.21 15.72
CA THR A 116 5.18 15.86 16.06
C THR A 116 6.31 14.88 15.72
N SER A 117 7.34 15.35 15.03
CA SER A 117 8.52 14.53 14.70
C SER A 117 9.06 13.82 15.96
N ARG A 118 9.04 12.48 15.95
CA ARG A 118 9.59 11.65 17.04
C ARG A 118 11.11 11.55 16.89
N GLY A 119 11.85 11.78 17.99
CA GLY A 119 13.29 11.57 18.05
C GLY A 119 14.17 12.73 17.54
N GLN A 120 13.59 13.91 17.27
CA GLN A 120 14.37 15.12 16.99
C GLN A 120 14.43 16.04 18.21
N VAL A 121 15.50 16.82 18.32
CA VAL A 121 15.63 17.84 19.36
C VAL A 121 14.51 18.87 19.18
N ILE A 122 13.94 19.39 20.27
CA ILE A 122 12.70 20.20 20.28
C ILE A 122 12.75 21.37 19.27
N TRP A 123 13.90 22.00 19.06
CA TRP A 123 14.08 23.10 18.09
C TRP A 123 14.06 22.66 16.62
N GLN A 124 14.22 21.37 16.34
CA GLN A 124 14.06 20.73 15.03
C GLN A 124 12.67 20.07 14.87
N SER A 125 11.89 19.98 15.95
CA SER A 125 10.61 19.28 15.91
C SER A 125 9.60 20.06 15.05
N ALA A 126 9.32 19.53 13.86
CA ALA A 126 8.24 20.03 13.02
C ALA A 126 6.92 19.41 13.52
N THR A 127 5.92 20.27 13.75
CA THR A 127 4.55 19.80 13.96
C THR A 127 3.82 19.87 12.62
N SER A 128 3.21 18.77 12.21
CA SER A 128 2.34 18.70 11.04
C SER A 128 1.01 18.08 11.41
N ASN A 129 -0.05 18.55 10.79
CA ASN A 129 -1.34 17.88 10.87
C ASN A 129 -1.46 16.85 9.76
N GLN A 130 -2.06 15.71 10.09
CA GLN A 130 -2.26 14.61 9.19
C GLN A 130 -3.76 14.32 9.06
N ILE A 131 -4.28 14.35 7.84
CA ILE A 131 -5.64 13.93 7.54
C ILE A 131 -5.62 12.68 6.68
N ARG A 132 -6.59 11.79 6.89
CA ARG A 132 -6.83 10.65 6.01
C ARG A 132 -7.92 11.02 5.02
N VAL A 133 -7.74 10.62 3.77
CA VAL A 133 -8.60 11.01 2.67
C VAL A 133 -8.86 9.80 1.80
N ASN A 134 -10.11 9.53 1.44
CA ASN A 134 -10.40 8.62 0.34
C ASN A 134 -10.23 9.40 -0.96
N ALA A 135 -9.15 9.16 -1.68
CA ALA A 135 -8.94 9.84 -2.95
C ALA A 135 -9.88 9.25 -3.99
N THR A 136 -10.77 10.07 -4.54
CA THR A 136 -11.67 9.73 -5.64
C THR A 136 -10.99 9.92 -6.99
N GLN A 137 -10.11 10.91 -7.08
CA GLN A 137 -9.38 11.24 -8.30
C GLN A 137 -7.97 11.76 -7.97
N ILE A 138 -6.98 11.29 -8.71
CA ILE A 138 -5.60 11.76 -8.64
C ILE A 138 -5.18 12.20 -10.04
N GLU A 139 -4.79 13.45 -10.18
CA GLU A 139 -4.29 14.02 -11.42
C GLU A 139 -2.82 14.39 -11.29
N ALA A 140 -1.98 13.93 -12.21
CA ALA A 140 -0.62 14.42 -12.35
C ALA A 140 -0.17 14.31 -13.80
N ARG A 141 0.69 15.24 -14.24
CA ARG A 141 1.30 15.25 -15.59
C ARG A 141 0.27 15.12 -16.73
N GLY A 142 -0.89 15.78 -16.59
CA GLY A 142 -1.95 15.78 -17.60
C GLY A 142 -2.70 14.45 -17.75
N LYS A 143 -2.59 13.56 -16.77
CA LYS A 143 -3.33 12.29 -16.72
C LYS A 143 -4.11 12.21 -15.42
N VAL A 144 -5.30 11.64 -15.53
CA VAL A 144 -6.24 11.48 -14.42
C VAL A 144 -6.42 9.99 -14.13
N ILE A 145 -6.37 9.62 -12.86
CA ILE A 145 -6.70 8.28 -12.36
C ILE A 145 -7.88 8.41 -11.41
N VAL A 146 -8.95 7.66 -11.68
CA VAL A 146 -10.02 7.45 -10.71
C VAL A 146 -9.53 6.40 -9.72
N SER A 147 -9.55 6.75 -8.44
CA SER A 147 -9.02 5.93 -7.36
C SER A 147 -10.06 5.81 -6.26
N GLY A 148 -9.94 4.78 -5.43
CA GLY A 148 -10.67 4.66 -4.16
C GLY A 148 -9.69 4.35 -3.04
N LEU A 149 -8.46 4.85 -3.19
CA LEU A 149 -7.36 4.49 -2.32
C LEU A 149 -7.30 5.44 -1.12
N PRO A 150 -7.09 4.92 0.09
CA PRO A 150 -6.84 5.76 1.24
C PRO A 150 -5.47 6.44 1.11
N ILE A 151 -5.46 7.76 1.22
CA ILE A 151 -4.27 8.63 1.14
C ILE A 151 -4.12 9.40 2.45
N ILE A 152 -2.89 9.63 2.85
CA ILE A 152 -2.54 10.54 3.94
C ILE A 152 -2.09 11.88 3.35
N ILE A 153 -2.69 12.97 3.80
CA ILE A 153 -2.24 14.31 3.44
C ILE A 153 -1.59 14.94 4.68
N ARG A 154 -0.35 15.41 4.52
CA ARG A 154 0.38 16.13 5.56
C ARG A 154 0.37 17.62 5.26
N ILE A 155 -0.15 18.37 6.21
CA ILE A 155 -0.31 19.83 6.12
C ILE A 155 0.66 20.47 7.13
N PRO A 156 1.54 21.37 6.69
CA PRO A 156 2.36 22.14 7.59
C PRO A 156 1.49 23.16 8.36
N GLY A 157 1.58 23.17 9.69
CA GLY A 157 0.97 24.23 10.51
C GLY A 157 -0.48 24.00 10.96
N SER A 158 -1.05 25.05 11.58
CA SER A 158 -2.33 25.08 12.30
C SER A 158 -3.50 25.61 11.48
N GLU A 159 -3.46 25.49 10.15
CA GLU A 159 -4.59 25.87 9.33
C GLU A 159 -5.83 25.03 9.67
N GLY A 160 -7.02 25.62 9.48
CA GLY A 160 -8.29 24.98 9.76
C GLY A 160 -8.38 23.65 9.03
N LEU A 161 -8.41 22.56 9.80
CA LEU A 161 -8.52 21.23 9.24
C LEU A 161 -9.97 21.00 8.85
N PRO A 162 -10.24 20.56 7.61
CA PRO A 162 -11.60 20.24 7.20
C PRO A 162 -12.16 19.10 8.08
N PRO A 163 -13.42 19.18 8.52
CA PRO A 163 -14.04 18.10 9.27
C PRO A 163 -14.17 16.84 8.41
N SER A 164 -14.34 15.68 9.05
CA SER A 164 -14.63 14.42 8.36
C SER A 164 -15.88 14.57 7.48
N GLY A 165 -15.89 13.91 6.33
CA GLY A 165 -16.97 14.00 5.33
C GLY A 165 -16.82 15.15 4.33
N THR A 166 -15.92 16.10 4.56
CA THR A 166 -15.68 17.22 3.65
C THR A 166 -15.03 16.75 2.35
N GLN A 167 -15.52 17.24 1.21
CA GLN A 167 -14.89 17.05 -0.09
C GLN A 167 -13.79 18.08 -0.29
N ILE A 168 -12.58 17.61 -0.56
CA ILE A 168 -11.41 18.45 -0.66
C ILE A 168 -10.66 18.21 -1.96
N LYS A 169 -9.95 19.25 -2.39
CA LYS A 169 -8.93 19.22 -3.42
C LYS A 169 -7.62 19.72 -2.83
N VAL A 170 -6.58 18.93 -3.02
CA VAL A 170 -5.25 19.22 -2.47
C VAL A 170 -4.23 19.13 -3.58
N ILE A 171 -3.37 20.13 -3.66
CA ILE A 171 -2.22 20.13 -4.57
C ILE A 171 -0.97 19.91 -3.73
N GLY A 172 -0.17 18.92 -4.10
CA GLY A 172 1.07 18.63 -3.39
C GLY A 172 1.89 17.55 -4.09
N ARG A 173 3.02 17.18 -3.50
CA ARG A 173 3.93 16.16 -4.04
C ARG A 173 3.53 14.77 -3.54
N LEU A 174 3.32 13.85 -4.47
CA LEU A 174 3.09 12.44 -4.15
C LEU A 174 4.37 11.80 -3.60
N ALA A 175 4.20 11.02 -2.54
CA ALA A 175 5.27 10.25 -1.92
C ALA A 175 4.72 8.91 -1.42
N ALA A 176 5.60 7.89 -1.38
CA ALA A 176 5.28 6.61 -0.78
C ALA A 176 4.93 6.80 0.72
N PRO A 177 4.03 5.98 1.28
CA PRO A 177 3.68 6.10 2.68
C PRO A 177 4.92 5.87 3.54
N TRP A 178 5.14 6.78 4.49
CA TRP A 178 6.31 6.74 5.38
C TRP A 178 6.25 5.60 6.41
N LEU A 179 5.05 5.09 6.71
CA LEU A 179 4.86 3.98 7.65
C LEU A 179 4.36 2.72 6.92
N PRO A 180 5.06 1.58 7.09
CA PRO A 180 4.60 0.28 6.61
C PRO A 180 3.25 -0.18 7.19
N ASP A 181 2.86 0.40 8.34
CA ASP A 181 1.70 -0.01 9.15
C ASP A 181 0.52 0.98 9.06
N THR A 182 0.63 2.01 8.22
CA THR A 182 -0.52 2.89 7.95
C THR A 182 -1.44 2.25 6.93
N ALA A 183 -2.74 2.20 7.24
CA ALA A 183 -3.79 1.77 6.31
C ALA A 183 -3.87 2.61 5.02
N ALA A 184 -3.09 3.69 4.91
CA ALA A 184 -3.02 4.53 3.73
C ALA A 184 -1.91 4.07 2.80
N GLN A 185 -2.24 4.05 1.51
CA GLN A 185 -1.38 3.50 0.47
C GLN A 185 -0.44 4.56 -0.14
N LEU A 186 -0.72 5.84 0.06
CA LEU A 186 0.02 6.97 -0.50
C LEU A 186 0.06 8.14 0.47
N SER A 187 1.01 9.05 0.25
CA SER A 187 1.06 10.32 0.96
C SER A 187 1.20 11.52 0.02
N VAL A 188 0.63 12.66 0.42
CA VAL A 188 0.83 13.96 -0.22
C VAL A 188 1.56 14.87 0.77
N SER A 189 2.66 15.47 0.31
CA SER A 189 3.51 16.38 1.09
C SER A 189 3.69 17.72 0.40
N GLY A 190 4.01 18.78 1.15
CA GLY A 190 4.12 20.14 0.61
C GLY A 190 2.79 20.65 0.05
N ALA A 191 1.68 20.25 0.68
CA ALA A 191 0.38 20.84 0.40
C ALA A 191 0.30 22.17 1.16
N ASP A 192 0.34 23.27 0.41
CA ASP A 192 0.29 24.62 0.99
C ASP A 192 -1.15 25.11 1.17
N GLN A 193 -2.13 24.49 0.50
CA GLN A 193 -3.53 24.87 0.61
C GLN A 193 -4.46 23.68 0.35
N ILE A 194 -5.51 23.56 1.17
CA ILE A 194 -6.64 22.65 0.94
C ILE A 194 -7.82 23.48 0.45
N GLU A 195 -8.28 23.18 -0.77
CA GLU A 195 -9.48 23.76 -1.33
C GLU A 195 -10.68 22.88 -0.95
N ILE A 196 -11.66 23.44 -0.22
CA ILE A 196 -12.90 22.74 0.11
C ILE A 196 -13.84 22.88 -1.10
N ILE A 197 -14.20 21.74 -1.70
CA ILE A 197 -15.08 21.70 -2.88
C ILE A 197 -16.54 21.52 -2.44
N GLY A 198 -16.77 20.85 -1.33
CA GLY A 198 -18.09 20.61 -0.79
C GLY A 198 -18.03 20.32 0.70
N ASP A 199 -19.01 20.84 1.42
CA ASP A 199 -19.11 20.66 2.85
C ASP A 199 -19.46 19.22 3.22
N ALA A 200 -19.11 18.84 4.46
CA ALA A 200 -19.51 17.57 5.03
C ALA A 200 -21.04 17.40 4.98
N GLY A 201 -21.52 16.18 4.73
CA GLY A 201 -22.95 15.89 4.74
C GLY A 201 -23.57 16.11 6.13
N PRO A 202 -24.91 16.26 6.24
CA PRO A 202 -25.56 16.56 7.52
C PRO A 202 -25.29 15.51 8.61
N ILE A 203 -25.12 14.24 8.22
CA ILE A 203 -24.77 13.14 9.14
C ILE A 203 -23.34 13.32 9.67
N ASP A 204 -22.40 13.63 8.79
CA ASP A 204 -20.99 13.82 9.16
C ASP A 204 -20.80 15.08 10.03
N GLN A 205 -21.50 16.17 9.70
CA GLN A 205 -21.52 17.39 10.51
C GLN A 205 -21.99 17.11 11.94
N PHE A 206 -23.08 16.35 12.09
CA PHE A 206 -23.60 15.95 13.40
C PHE A 206 -22.58 15.10 14.16
N ALA A 207 -21.97 14.11 13.50
CA ALA A 207 -20.96 13.23 14.10
C ALA A 207 -19.72 13.98 14.59
N THR A 208 -19.30 15.05 13.89
CA THR A 208 -18.17 15.90 14.32
C THR A 208 -18.53 16.97 15.35
N SER A 209 -19.83 17.20 15.63
CA SER A 209 -20.30 18.23 16.57
C SER A 209 -20.56 17.73 18.00
N MET A 210 -20.51 16.41 18.21
CA MET A 210 -20.64 15.74 19.51
C MET A 210 -19.28 15.53 20.18
#